data_AF-A0ABD4DZZ7-F1
#
_entry.id   AF-A0ABD4DZZ7-F1
#
_cell.length_a   1.000
_cell.length_b   1.000
_cell.length_c   1.000
_cell.angle_alpha   90.00
_cell.angle_beta   90.00
_cell.angle_gamma   90.00
#
_symmetry.space_group_name_H-M   'P 1'
#
loop_
_entity.id
_entity.type
_entity.pdbx_description
1 polymer ?
#
loop_
_entity_poly.entity_id
_entity_poly.type
_entity_poly.pdbx_seq_one_letter_code
_entity_poly.pdbx_strand_id
1 'polypeptide(L)'
;MRKGQQIYGVFANTSYEGGDIVCSFDSEDDAKAFAQKCRDHEEKRPAAPDVDAPEADWDAYIKRNANWEKRHPARPYFMRDYDVAPFPHHSRSARTA
;
A
#
# COMPACT_ATOMS: atom_id res chain seq x y z
N MET A 1 20.60 -5.26 -16.46
CA MET A 1 20.26 -3.83 -16.29
C MET A 1 21.17 -3.01 -17.19
N ARG A 2 20.63 -2.15 -18.06
CA ARG A 2 21.45 -1.23 -18.86
C ARG A 2 21.96 -0.11 -17.95
N LYS A 3 23.22 0.30 -18.12
CA LYS A 3 23.82 1.42 -17.38
C LYS A 3 22.93 2.66 -17.56
N GLY A 4 22.33 3.17 -16.47
CA GLY A 4 21.55 4.42 -16.46
C GLY A 4 20.02 4.30 -16.48
N GLN A 5 19.43 3.10 -16.40
CA GLN A 5 17.98 2.96 -16.31
C GLN A 5 17.50 3.22 -14.87
N GLN A 6 16.72 4.28 -14.67
CA GLN A 6 16.10 4.62 -13.39
C GLN A 6 14.97 3.62 -13.09
N ILE A 7 14.98 3.04 -11.89
CA ILE A 7 13.88 2.21 -11.38
C ILE A 7 13.08 3.05 -10.40
N TYR A 8 11.77 2.91 -10.42
CA TYR A 8 10.84 3.55 -9.51
C TYR A 8 10.20 2.49 -8.61
N GLY A 9 10.37 2.63 -7.30
CA GLY A 9 9.73 1.79 -6.30
C GLY A 9 8.41 2.40 -5.83
N VAL A 10 7.43 1.55 -5.57
CA VAL A 10 6.23 1.90 -4.79
C VAL A 10 6.43 1.41 -3.37
N PHE A 11 6.35 2.33 -2.42
CA PHE A 11 6.61 2.12 -1.01
C PHE A 11 5.29 2.15 -0.25
N ALA A 12 5.06 1.15 0.60
CA ALA A 12 3.95 1.13 1.53
C ALA A 12 4.41 1.69 2.88
N ASN A 13 4.14 2.96 3.10
CA ASN A 13 4.57 3.72 4.25
C ASN A 13 3.62 3.55 5.44
N THR A 14 4.22 3.49 6.61
CA THR A 14 3.56 3.64 7.91
C THR A 14 3.97 4.98 8.50
N SER A 15 3.13 5.57 9.36
CA SER A 15 3.48 6.83 10.02
C SER A 15 4.67 6.73 10.98
N TYR A 16 5.16 5.52 11.31
CA TYR A 16 6.15 5.30 12.38
C TYR A 16 7.45 4.63 11.89
N GLU A 17 7.37 3.61 11.05
CA GLU A 17 8.50 2.72 10.72
C GLU A 17 9.10 2.95 9.32
N GLY A 18 8.67 4.01 8.62
CA GLY A 18 8.98 4.19 7.20
C GLY A 18 8.14 3.23 6.33
N GLY A 19 8.62 2.92 5.12
CA GLY A 19 7.89 2.04 4.21
C GLY A 19 8.73 1.01 3.50
N ASP A 20 8.10 -0.14 3.27
CA ASP A 20 8.64 -1.25 2.52
C ASP A 20 8.37 -1.09 1.03
N ILE A 21 9.32 -1.53 0.19
CA ILE A 21 9.08 -1.64 -1.24
C ILE A 21 8.10 -2.78 -1.50
N VAL A 22 6.97 -2.43 -2.11
CA VAL A 22 5.94 -3.37 -2.52
C VAL A 22 6.17 -3.86 -3.94
N CYS A 23 6.54 -2.95 -4.84
CA CYS A 23 6.73 -3.24 -6.25
C CYS A 23 7.69 -2.23 -6.88
N SER A 24 8.30 -2.59 -8.01
CA SER A 24 9.26 -1.76 -8.73
C SER A 24 8.97 -1.76 -10.23
N PHE A 25 9.11 -0.60 -10.85
CA PHE A 25 8.81 -0.34 -12.24
C PHE A 25 9.99 0.36 -12.92
N ASP A 26 10.12 0.19 -14.23
CA ASP A 26 11.07 0.93 -15.07
C ASP A 26 10.49 2.25 -15.60
N SER A 27 9.23 2.54 -15.30
CA SER A 27 8.48 3.76 -15.64
C SER A 27 7.89 4.39 -14.38
N GLU A 28 8.07 5.70 -14.23
CA GLU A 28 7.46 6.48 -13.13
C GLU A 28 5.93 6.47 -13.22
N ASP A 29 5.38 6.56 -14.43
CA ASP A 29 3.95 6.61 -14.66
C ASP A 29 3.28 5.27 -14.30
N ASP A 30 3.94 4.15 -14.59
CA ASP A 30 3.45 2.83 -14.19
C ASP A 30 3.49 2.64 -12.67
N ALA A 31 4.55 3.14 -12.02
CA ALA A 31 4.65 3.15 -10.56
C ALA A 31 3.53 4.00 -9.93
N LYS A 32 3.26 5.19 -10.48
CA LYS A 32 2.15 6.06 -10.04
C LYS A 32 0.80 5.41 -10.27
N ALA A 33 0.59 4.78 -11.43
CA ALA A 33 -0.65 4.06 -11.72
C ALA A 33 -0.86 2.88 -10.76
N PHE A 34 0.20 2.17 -10.38
CA PHE A 34 0.11 1.13 -9.36
C PHE A 34 -0.18 1.68 -7.97
N ALA A 35 0.51 2.74 -7.55
CA ALA A 35 0.24 3.40 -6.26
C ALA A 35 -1.21 3.89 -6.18
N GLN A 36 -1.72 4.50 -7.25
CA GLN A 36 -3.12 4.94 -7.32
C GLN A 36 -4.09 3.77 -7.25
N LYS A 37 -3.83 2.65 -7.95
CA LYS A 37 -4.64 1.42 -7.81
C LYS A 37 -4.70 0.90 -6.38
N CYS A 38 -3.60 1.03 -5.62
CA CYS A 38 -3.59 0.68 -4.21
C CYS A 38 -4.51 1.60 -3.41
N ARG A 39 -4.37 2.93 -3.57
CA ARG A 39 -5.23 3.92 -2.92
C ARG A 39 -6.73 3.73 -3.26
N ASP A 40 -7.04 3.56 -4.53
CA ASP A 40 -8.41 3.30 -5.01
C ASP A 40 -9.00 2.01 -4.41
N HIS A 41 -8.15 1.04 -4.08
CA HIS A 41 -8.57 -0.21 -3.42
C HIS A 41 -8.80 0.02 -1.92
N GLU A 42 -7.95 0.80 -1.24
CA GLU A 42 -8.16 1.25 0.15
C GLU A 42 -9.47 1.99 0.34
N GLU A 43 -9.83 2.90 -0.57
CA GLU A 43 -11.11 3.63 -0.52
C GLU A 43 -12.33 2.71 -0.60
N LYS A 44 -12.18 1.52 -1.19
CA LYS A 44 -13.24 0.51 -1.34
C LYS A 44 -13.26 -0.50 -0.20
N ARG A 45 -12.50 -0.27 0.87
CA ARG A 45 -12.50 -1.16 2.02
C ARG A 45 -13.90 -1.23 2.63
N PRO A 46 -14.43 -2.43 2.92
CA PRO A 46 -15.70 -2.56 3.61
C PRO A 46 -15.68 -1.79 4.94
N ALA A 47 -16.74 -1.03 5.22
CA ALA A 47 -16.92 -0.41 6.51
C ALA A 47 -17.18 -1.48 7.58
N ALA A 48 -16.61 -1.29 8.77
CA ALA A 48 -16.96 -2.09 9.92
C ALA A 48 -18.42 -1.79 10.32
N PRO A 49 -19.19 -2.80 10.77
CA PRO A 49 -20.50 -2.57 11.34
C PRO A 49 -20.39 -1.84 12.70
N ASP A 50 -21.52 -1.32 13.19
CA ASP A 50 -21.59 -0.72 14.51
C ASP A 50 -21.27 -1.72 15.62
N VAL A 51 -20.81 -1.23 16.77
CA VAL A 51 -20.41 -2.07 17.91
C VAL A 51 -21.54 -2.97 18.42
N ASP A 52 -22.78 -2.49 18.34
CA ASP A 52 -23.99 -3.20 18.78
C ASP A 52 -24.67 -3.97 17.64
N ALA A 53 -24.06 -4.05 16.47
CA ALA A 53 -24.61 -4.79 15.34
C ALA A 53 -24.70 -6.30 15.62
N PRO A 54 -25.67 -7.01 15.03
CA PRO A 54 -25.77 -8.46 15.14
C PRO A 54 -24.49 -9.20 14.73
N GLU A 55 -24.22 -10.33 15.36
CA GLU A 55 -23.05 -11.18 15.04
C GLU A 55 -22.99 -11.58 13.55
N ALA A 56 -24.15 -11.81 12.93
CA ALA A 56 -24.23 -12.12 11.50
C ALA A 56 -23.65 -11.02 10.60
N ASP A 57 -23.77 -9.75 10.99
CA ASP A 57 -23.22 -8.62 10.25
C ASP A 57 -21.70 -8.53 10.41
N TRP A 58 -21.19 -8.83 11.61
CA TRP A 58 -19.77 -8.99 11.87
C TRP A 58 -19.14 -10.13 11.05
N ASP A 59 -19.79 -11.29 11.00
CA ASP A 59 -19.37 -12.42 10.17
C ASP A 59 -19.33 -12.06 8.68
N ALA A 60 -20.35 -11.35 8.20
CA ALA A 60 -20.41 -10.88 6.83
C ALA A 60 -19.31 -9.84 6.55
N TYR A 61 -19.02 -8.94 7.50
CA TYR A 61 -17.92 -7.99 7.41
C TYR A 61 -16.56 -8.70 7.34
N ILE A 62 -16.28 -9.64 8.25
CA ILE A 62 -15.01 -10.38 8.28
C ILE A 62 -14.76 -11.08 6.94
N LYS A 63 -15.77 -11.74 6.36
CA LYS A 63 -15.67 -12.40 5.05
C LYS A 63 -15.40 -11.39 3.92
N ARG A 64 -16.08 -10.24 3.92
CA ARG A 64 -15.87 -9.18 2.92
C ARG A 64 -14.48 -8.55 3.06
N ASN A 65 -14.05 -8.23 4.27
CA ASN A 65 -12.74 -7.64 4.55
C ASN A 65 -11.61 -8.61 4.17
N ALA A 66 -11.72 -9.90 4.50
CA ALA A 66 -10.73 -10.90 4.10
C ALA A 66 -10.63 -11.06 2.57
N ASN A 67 -11.76 -10.96 1.86
CA ASN A 67 -11.75 -10.98 0.38
C ASN A 67 -11.17 -9.70 -0.21
N TRP A 68 -11.42 -8.55 0.43
CA TRP A 68 -10.82 -7.27 0.06
C TRP A 68 -9.30 -7.30 0.24
N GLU A 69 -8.79 -7.79 1.38
CA GLU A 69 -7.35 -7.96 1.65
C GLU A 69 -6.71 -8.89 0.61
N LYS A 70 -7.37 -10.00 0.26
CA LYS A 70 -6.88 -10.96 -0.73
C LYS A 70 -6.71 -10.36 -2.14
N ARG A 71 -7.44 -9.29 -2.45
CA ARG A 71 -7.41 -8.63 -3.77
C ARG A 71 -6.58 -7.36 -3.78
N HIS A 72 -6.02 -6.94 -2.65
CA HIS A 72 -5.21 -5.74 -2.59
C HIS A 72 -3.97 -5.86 -3.51
N PRO A 73 -3.65 -4.87 -4.36
CA PRO A 73 -2.50 -4.96 -5.27
C PRO A 73 -1.15 -5.07 -4.53
N ALA A 74 -1.06 -4.46 -3.35
CA ALA A 74 0.14 -4.38 -2.52
C ALA A 74 0.29 -5.46 -1.43
N ARG A 75 -0.36 -6.63 -1.52
CA ARG A 75 -0.34 -7.62 -0.42
C ARG A 75 1.07 -8.01 0.05
N PRO A 76 1.30 -8.22 1.36
CA PRO A 76 0.36 -8.05 2.49
C PRO A 76 0.31 -6.61 3.04
N TYR A 77 0.87 -5.63 2.34
CA TYR A 77 0.99 -4.24 2.78
C TYR A 77 -0.28 -3.46 2.47
N PHE A 78 -1.36 -3.72 3.20
CA PHE A 78 -2.63 -2.99 3.17
C PHE A 78 -2.73 -2.01 4.35
N MET A 79 -3.67 -1.06 4.28
CA MET A 79 -3.84 0.06 5.23
C MET A 79 -2.57 0.92 5.35
N ARG A 80 -1.91 1.20 4.22
CA ARG A 80 -0.67 1.96 4.13
C ARG A 80 -0.85 3.19 3.25
N ASP A 81 0.06 4.14 3.39
CA ASP A 81 0.20 5.20 2.39
C ASP A 81 1.15 4.71 1.28
N TYR A 82 0.82 4.96 0.02
CA TYR A 82 1.58 4.42 -1.11
C TYR A 82 2.31 5.54 -1.83
N ASP A 83 3.63 5.58 -1.74
CA ASP A 83 4.45 6.60 -2.39
C ASP A 83 5.34 6.03 -3.47
N VAL A 84 5.65 6.85 -4.47
CA VAL A 84 6.56 6.50 -5.57
C VAL A 84 7.87 7.24 -5.39
N ALA A 85 8.99 6.51 -5.46
CA ALA A 85 10.31 7.13 -5.41
C ALA A 85 11.35 6.38 -6.26
N PRO A 86 12.37 7.09 -6.79
CA PRO A 86 13.47 6.47 -7.52
C PRO A 86 14.32 5.57 -6.60
N PHE A 87 14.75 4.43 -7.13
CA PHE A 87 15.66 3.50 -6.48
C PHE A 87 17.14 3.72 -6.92
N PRO A 88 18.14 3.63 -6.01
CA PRO A 88 17.98 3.42 -4.57
C PRO A 88 17.36 4.64 -3.89
N HIS A 89 16.30 4.41 -3.13
CA HIS A 89 15.66 5.44 -2.35
C HIS A 89 16.51 5.68 -1.11
N HIS A 90 17.31 6.75 -1.13
CA HIS A 90 18.02 7.19 0.06
C HIS A 90 17.02 7.92 0.97
N SER A 91 16.32 7.17 1.82
CA SER A 91 15.71 7.77 3.00
C SER A 91 16.87 8.32 3.84
N ARG A 92 17.03 9.65 3.87
CA ARG A 92 17.93 10.28 4.86
C ARG A 92 17.35 9.93 6.22
N SER A 93 17.94 8.95 6.91
CA SER A 93 17.88 8.92 8.37
C SER A 93 18.33 10.30 8.83
N ALA A 94 17.38 11.10 9.33
CA ALA A 94 17.69 12.28 10.09
C ALA A 94 18.47 11.80 11.33
N ARG A 95 19.80 11.81 11.23
CA ARG A 95 20.67 11.83 12.40
C ARG A 95 20.45 13.19 13.06
N THR A 96 19.53 13.25 14.01
CA THR A 96 19.50 14.33 15.00
C THR A 96 20.78 14.20 15.82
N ALA A 97 21.64 15.21 15.67
CA ALA A 97 22.77 15.49 16.56
C ALA A 97 22.27 16.12 17.86
#